data_AF-A0A915EG23-F1
#
_entry.id   AF-A0A915EG23-F1
#
_cell.length_a   1.000
_cell.length_b   1.000
_cell.length_c   1.000
_cell.angle_alpha   90.00
_cell.angle_beta   90.00
_cell.angle_gamma   90.00
#
_symmetry.space_group_name_H-M   'P 1'
#
loop_
_entity.id
_entity.type
_entity.pdbx_description
1 polymer ?
#
loop_
_entity_poly.entity_id
_entity_poly.type
_entity_poly.pdbx_seq_one_letter_code
_entity_poly.pdbx_strand_id
1 'polypeptide(L)'
;MAKYELLKSEKNKEMLKDSDGHLYWKKMLRGERTYWCCVLKEAGADGDIGKSGHVQWDILTSAAHNHLPDWNRVELKRLQGIVQEKALECKDLQEK
;
A
#
# COMPACT_ATOMS: atom_id res chain seq x y z
N MET A 1 3.69 16.03 6.40
CA MET A 1 2.54 15.09 6.35
C MET A 1 2.95 13.90 5.50
N ALA A 2 2.64 12.67 5.90
CA ALA A 2 3.04 11.48 5.16
C ALA A 2 2.40 11.50 3.76
N LYS A 3 3.22 11.33 2.71
CA LYS A 3 2.77 11.36 1.30
C LYS A 3 1.96 10.12 0.88
N TYR A 4 1.81 9.14 1.77
CA TYR A 4 1.21 7.83 1.49
C TYR A 4 0.83 7.09 2.77
N GLU A 5 0.05 6.02 2.63
CA GLU A 5 -0.38 5.10 3.68
C GLU A 5 -0.11 3.65 3.25
N LEU A 6 0.42 2.82 4.15
CA LEU A 6 0.54 1.38 3.93
C LEU A 6 -0.70 0.66 4.46
N LEU A 7 -1.38 -0.07 3.57
CA LEU A 7 -2.55 -0.88 3.88
C LEU A 7 -2.15 -2.36 3.91
N LYS A 8 -2.70 -3.10 4.87
CA LYS A 8 -2.58 -4.57 4.90
C LYS A 8 -3.72 -5.17 4.09
N SER A 9 -3.41 -6.00 3.10
CA SER A 9 -4.37 -6.80 2.32
C SER A 9 -4.35 -8.27 2.76
N GLU A 10 -5.32 -9.03 2.26
CA GLU A 10 -5.39 -10.50 2.34
C GLU A 10 -4.03 -11.19 2.26
N LYS A 11 -3.79 -12.10 3.22
CA LYS A 11 -2.55 -12.88 3.39
C LYS A 11 -1.31 -12.04 3.69
N ASN A 12 -1.44 -10.96 4.49
CA ASN A 12 -0.34 -10.08 4.87
C ASN A 12 0.39 -9.42 3.69
N LYS A 13 -0.28 -9.27 2.54
CA LYS A 13 0.30 -8.55 1.42
C LYS A 13 0.17 -7.05 1.66
N GLU A 14 1.26 -6.34 1.58
CA GLU A 14 1.29 -4.88 1.72
C GLU A 14 0.76 -4.24 0.44
N MET A 15 -0.10 -3.24 0.61
CA MET A 15 -0.53 -2.33 -0.43
C MET A 15 -0.16 -0.90 -0.02
N LEU A 16 0.01 -0.06 -1.01
CA LEU A 16 0.35 1.34 -0.82
C LEU A 16 -0.82 2.19 -1.33
N LYS A 17 -1.21 3.20 -0.56
CA LYS A 17 -2.14 4.25 -0.98
C LYS A 17 -1.38 5.57 -1.04
N ASP A 18 -1.42 6.28 -2.16
CA ASP A 18 -0.85 7.63 -2.24
C ASP A 18 -1.78 8.69 -1.61
N SER A 19 -1.37 9.96 -1.64
CA SER A 19 -2.17 11.08 -1.15
C SER A 19 -3.47 11.29 -1.93
N ASP A 20 -3.47 10.94 -3.20
CA ASP A 20 -4.59 11.14 -4.11
C ASP A 20 -5.61 9.98 -4.02
N GLY A 21 -5.26 8.89 -3.35
CA GLY A 21 -6.11 7.73 -3.11
C GLY A 21 -5.87 6.57 -4.07
N HIS A 22 -4.88 6.63 -4.95
CA HIS A 22 -4.54 5.51 -5.82
C HIS A 22 -3.85 4.42 -5.03
N LEU A 23 -4.16 3.18 -5.40
CA LEU A 23 -3.58 2.00 -4.79
C LEU A 23 -2.45 1.43 -5.65
N TYR A 24 -1.48 0.84 -4.97
CA TYR A 24 -0.36 0.14 -5.58
C TYR A 24 -0.12 -1.20 -4.88
N TRP A 25 0.33 -2.19 -5.64
CA TRP A 25 0.81 -3.47 -5.15
C TRP A 25 2.34 -3.48 -5.13
N LYS A 26 2.91 -4.11 -4.11
CA LYS A 26 4.35 -4.31 -4.01
C LYS A 26 4.82 -5.23 -5.13
N LYS A 27 5.69 -4.72 -5.99
CA LYS A 27 6.28 -5.48 -7.10
C LYS A 27 7.54 -6.21 -6.66
N MET A 28 8.51 -5.47 -6.09
CA MET A 28 9.79 -6.03 -5.66
C MET A 28 10.51 -5.11 -4.68
N LEU A 29 11.45 -5.67 -3.91
CA LEU A 29 12.42 -4.93 -3.11
C LEU A 29 13.79 -5.03 -3.81
N ARG A 30 14.46 -3.90 -4.03
CA ARG A 30 15.81 -3.85 -4.61
C ARG A 30 16.69 -2.91 -3.79
N GLY A 31 17.65 -3.50 -3.06
CA GLY A 31 18.43 -2.76 -2.07
C GLY A 31 17.51 -2.21 -0.99
N GLU A 32 17.60 -0.91 -0.72
CA GLU A 32 16.79 -0.22 0.29
C GLU A 32 15.48 0.38 -0.26
N ARG A 33 15.13 0.07 -1.52
CA ARG A 33 13.97 0.62 -2.23
C ARG A 33 12.93 -0.45 -2.52
N THR A 34 11.69 -0.20 -2.13
CA THR A 34 10.53 -1.02 -2.50
C THR A 34 9.85 -0.39 -3.71
N TYR A 35 9.65 -1.19 -4.74
CA TYR A 35 8.98 -0.79 -5.97
C TYR A 35 7.51 -1.21 -5.93
N TRP A 36 6.66 -0.31 -6.37
CA TRP A 36 5.21 -0.40 -6.33
C TRP A 36 4.66 -0.15 -7.72
N CYS A 37 3.62 -0.89 -8.10
CA CYS A 37 2.91 -0.66 -9.34
C CYS A 37 1.45 -0.38 -9.05
N CYS A 38 0.81 0.48 -9.83
CA CYS A 38 -0.61 0.70 -9.72
C CYS A 38 -1.38 -0.63 -9.83
N VAL A 39 -2.48 -0.75 -9.08
CA VAL A 39 -3.35 -1.93 -9.19
C VAL A 39 -4.03 -2.03 -10.56
N LEU A 40 -4.22 -0.89 -11.24
CA LEU A 40 -4.65 -0.86 -12.63
C LEU A 40 -3.40 -0.89 -13.54
N LYS A 41 -3.11 -2.06 -14.12
CA LYS A 41 -1.92 -2.26 -14.98
C LYS A 41 -1.89 -1.33 -16.19
N GLU A 42 -3.06 -1.01 -16.74
CA GLU A 42 -3.23 -0.13 -17.90
C GLU A 42 -2.90 1.34 -17.58
N ALA A 43 -2.80 1.71 -16.30
CA ALA A 43 -2.42 3.05 -15.90
C ALA A 43 -0.95 3.36 -16.19
N GLY A 44 -0.09 2.33 -16.22
CA GLY A 44 1.35 2.50 -16.38
C GLY A 44 2.05 3.21 -15.21
N ALA A 45 1.30 3.68 -14.20
CA ALA A 45 1.86 4.34 -13.03
C ALA A 45 2.58 3.33 -12.12
N ASP A 46 3.88 3.53 -11.96
CA ASP A 46 4.72 2.83 -11.00
C ASP A 46 5.55 3.83 -10.20
N GLY A 47 6.01 3.43 -9.02
CA GLY A 47 6.88 4.26 -8.21
C GLY A 47 7.66 3.45 -7.18
N ASP A 48 8.69 4.05 -6.61
CA ASP A 48 9.50 3.43 -5.57
C ASP A 48 9.47 4.23 -4.26
N ILE A 49 9.72 3.52 -3.17
CA ILE A 49 9.76 4.04 -1.80
C ILE A 49 11.06 3.52 -1.17
N GLY A 50 11.99 4.43 -0.87
CA GLY A 50 13.29 4.11 -0.27
C GLY A 50 13.51 4.73 1.10
N LYS A 51 14.34 4.08 1.93
CA LYS A 51 14.86 4.67 3.19
C LYS A 51 16.02 5.64 2.90
N SER A 52 15.79 6.81 2.33
CA SER A 52 16.78 7.88 2.45
C SER A 52 16.66 8.50 3.84
N GLY A 53 17.76 8.65 4.58
CA GLY A 53 17.85 9.00 6.01
C GLY A 53 17.24 10.32 6.50
N HIS A 54 16.36 10.95 5.73
CA HIS A 54 15.42 11.96 6.19
C HIS A 54 14.04 11.53 5.70
N VAL A 55 13.07 11.43 6.63
CA VAL A 55 11.72 10.84 6.49
C VAL A 55 10.89 11.58 5.44
N GLN A 56 11.27 11.46 4.18
CA GLN A 56 10.58 11.99 3.02
C GLN A 56 10.60 10.90 1.96
N TRP A 57 9.57 10.07 2.06
CA TRP A 57 9.26 9.08 1.08
C TRP A 57 8.57 9.79 -0.09
N ASP A 58 9.31 10.01 -1.17
CA ASP A 58 8.74 10.50 -2.41
C ASP A 58 8.30 9.29 -3.22
N ILE A 59 6.97 9.14 -3.44
CA ILE A 59 6.51 8.26 -4.51
C ILE A 59 6.97 8.94 -5.80
N LEU A 60 8.06 8.45 -6.37
CA LEU A 60 8.50 8.85 -7.69
C LEU A 60 7.61 8.12 -8.70
N THR A 61 6.42 8.67 -8.96
CA THR A 61 5.56 8.13 -10.02
C THR A 61 6.25 8.37 -11.36
N SER A 62 6.60 7.31 -12.08
CA SER A 62 7.18 7.38 -13.43
C SER A 62 6.18 7.96 -14.45
N ALA A 63 4.87 7.78 -14.19
CA ALA A 63 3.76 8.14 -15.05
C ALA A 63 2.54 8.57 -14.22
N ALA A 64 1.76 9.51 -14.75
CA ALA A 64 0.50 9.93 -14.14
C ALA A 64 -0.57 8.84 -14.30
N HIS A 65 -1.48 8.74 -13.33
CA HIS A 65 -2.65 7.86 -13.44
C HIS A 65 -3.60 8.36 -14.54
N ASN A 66 -4.10 7.43 -15.34
CA ASN A 66 -5.14 7.68 -16.34
C ASN A 66 -6.55 7.32 -15.85
N HIS A 67 -6.71 7.11 -14.55
CA HIS A 67 -7.96 6.71 -13.92
C HIS A 67 -8.16 7.45 -12.61
N LEU A 68 -9.41 7.54 -12.17
CA LEU A 68 -9.73 8.06 -10.85
C LEU A 68 -9.42 7.04 -9.75
N PRO A 69 -9.15 7.48 -8.52
CA PRO A 69 -9.07 6.62 -7.35
C PRO A 69 -10.36 5.81 -7.13
N ASP A 70 -10.21 4.52 -6.84
CA ASP A 70 -11.32 3.67 -6.41
C ASP A 70 -11.42 3.68 -4.88
N TRP A 71 -12.13 4.67 -4.35
CA TRP A 71 -12.30 4.87 -2.91
C TRP A 71 -13.00 3.71 -2.21
N ASN A 72 -13.90 3.01 -2.90
CA ASN A 72 -14.57 1.83 -2.34
C ASN A 72 -13.56 0.70 -2.12
N ARG A 73 -12.66 0.50 -3.08
CA ARG A 73 -11.59 -0.48 -2.95
C ARG A 73 -10.58 -0.10 -1.87
N VAL A 74 -10.26 1.18 -1.72
CA VAL A 74 -9.42 1.69 -0.63
C VAL A 74 -10.04 1.34 0.72
N GLU A 75 -11.31 1.69 0.94
CA GLU A 75 -11.95 1.43 2.24
C GLU A 75 -12.12 -0.06 2.50
N LEU A 76 -12.46 -0.85 1.48
CA LEU A 76 -12.51 -2.30 1.62
C LEU A 76 -11.18 -2.87 2.11
N LYS A 77 -10.05 -2.41 1.55
CA LYS A 77 -8.72 -2.87 1.97
C LYS A 77 -8.37 -2.43 3.39
N ARG A 78 -8.77 -1.21 3.78
CA ARG A 78 -8.61 -0.72 5.15
C ARG A 78 -9.37 -1.59 6.15
N LEU A 79 -10.65 -1.86 5.89
CA LEU A 79 -11.50 -2.70 6.75
C LEU A 79 -10.99 -4.14 6.82
N GLN A 80 -10.54 -4.71 5.70
CA GLN A 80 -9.93 -6.04 5.68
C GLN A 80 -8.70 -6.14 6.58
N GLY A 81 -7.86 -5.09 6.61
CA GLY A 81 -6.70 -5.02 7.50
C GLY A 81 -7.10 -5.04 8.98
N ILE A 82 -8.11 -4.26 9.36
CA ILE A 82 -8.64 -4.21 10.74
C ILE A 82 -9.21 -5.57 11.16
N VAL A 83 -10.03 -6.19 10.30
CA VAL A 83 -10.63 -7.50 10.59
C VAL A 83 -9.55 -8.57 10.80
N GLN A 84 -8.47 -8.54 10.01
CA GLN A 84 -7.36 -9.49 10.18
C GLN A 84 -6.58 -9.27 11.47
N GLU A 85 -6.29 -8.03 11.83
CA GLU A 85 -5.63 -7.70 13.09
C GLU A 85 -6.45 -8.21 14.28
N LYS A 86 -7.77 -7.96 14.25
CA LYS A 86 -8.69 -8.48 15.27
C LYS A 86 -8.77 -10.01 15.29
N ALA A 87 -8.76 -10.65 14.12
CA ALA A 87 -8.74 -12.12 14.04
C ALA A 87 -7.46 -12.73 14.63
N LEU A 88 -6.32 -12.05 14.49
CA LEU A 88 -5.05 -12.46 15.13
C LEU A 88 -5.11 -12.26 16.65
N GLU A 89 -5.54 -11.08 17.11
CA GLU A 89 -5.73 -10.82 18.55
C GLU A 89 -6.62 -11.87 19.23
N CYS A 90 -7.72 -12.28 18.58
CA CYS A 90 -8.62 -13.31 19.10
C CYS A 90 -7.95 -14.70 19.20
N LYS A 91 -7.06 -15.06 18.27
CA LYS A 91 -6.33 -16.33 18.32
C LYS A 91 -5.33 -16.34 19.47
N ASP A 92 -4.57 -15.26 19.63
CA ASP A 92 -3.58 -15.13 20.70
C ASP A 92 -4.19 -15.18 22.11
N LEU A 93 -5.47 -14.79 22.24
CA LEU A 93 -6.24 -14.91 23.47
C LEU A 93 -6.78 -16.33 23.73
N GLN A 94 -6.99 -17.13 22.67
CA GLN A 94 -7.45 -18.52 22.78
C GLN A 94 -6.32 -19.50 23.10
N GLU A 95 -5.07 -19.11 22.82
CA GLU A 95 -3.87 -19.92 23.10
C GLU A 95 -3.21 -19.59 24.46
N LYS A 96 -3.84 -18.73 25.27
CA LYS A 96 -3.46 -18.41 26.67
C LYS A 96 -4.43 -19.01 27.67
#